data_AF-A0A6J2RXS5-F1
#
_entry.id   AF-A0A6J2RXS5-F1
#
_cell.length_a   1.000
_cell.length_b   1.000
_cell.length_c   1.000
_cell.angle_alpha   90.00
_cell.angle_beta   90.00
_cell.angle_gamma   90.00
#
_symmetry.space_group_name_H-M   'P 1'
#
loop_
_entity.id
_entity.type
_entity.pdbx_description
1 polymer ?
#
loop_
_entity_poly.entity_id
_entity_poly.type
_entity_poly.pdbx_seq_one_letter_code
_entity_poly.pdbx_strand_id
1 'polypeptide(L)'
;MASRFLQYAVLLQKYRTPLLITSCGGVFAANMLYHVFPDVSFRQLYQAWFKGEPVTLSEKLEDVFQQVLKDYGISSSKNFSAFASFGFHPVGAGLPWLFTGAQIGVPANFNSTSDDPSGITNRTIFINGKVVDWTSDTGSALQEALVFSPEAQKFAIAREVARLQSGGPVLSAAVAPVCLGGVWVYSVLMKQVFGLHTGPPLLRGGVNILALGLGAVSYFLTLDAVSHWIDYKSDRGAAGVSRGYAKGGIEFYDKILSRNKTLRSLMGQKGQEMYAPSGNLFPANILQLKHTPYTSRRKEILTMLRKEKA
;
A
#
# COMPACT_ATOMS: atom_id res chain seq x y z
N MET A 1 5.41 -31.99 -43.22
CA MET A 1 5.97 -31.23 -42.08
C MET A 1 4.83 -30.53 -41.37
N ALA A 2 4.48 -30.93 -40.15
CA ALA A 2 3.51 -30.16 -39.37
C ALA A 2 4.04 -28.74 -39.20
N SER A 3 3.24 -27.73 -39.57
CA SER A 3 3.55 -26.33 -39.33
C SER A 3 3.99 -26.16 -37.88
N ARG A 4 5.05 -25.39 -37.62
CA ARG A 4 5.55 -25.10 -36.25
C ARG A 4 4.42 -24.68 -35.32
N PHE A 5 3.41 -23.98 -35.84
CA PHE A 5 2.20 -23.59 -35.14
C PHE A 5 1.40 -24.77 -34.56
N LEU A 6 1.28 -25.87 -35.31
CA LEU A 6 0.56 -27.07 -34.86
C LEU A 6 1.31 -27.77 -33.72
N GLN A 7 2.64 -27.82 -33.79
CA GLN A 7 3.48 -28.36 -32.72
C GLN A 7 3.35 -27.52 -31.43
N TYR A 8 3.36 -26.19 -31.54
CA TYR A 8 3.11 -25.29 -30.41
C TYR A 8 1.70 -25.44 -29.84
N ALA A 9 0.67 -25.59 -30.68
CA ALA A 9 -0.71 -25.76 -30.22
C ALA A 9 -0.91 -27.07 -29.45
N VAL A 10 -0.32 -28.17 -29.91
CA VAL A 10 -0.35 -29.48 -29.25
C VAL A 10 0.39 -29.43 -27.91
N LEU A 11 1.57 -28.80 -27.87
CA LEU A 11 2.33 -28.60 -26.64
C LEU A 11 1.54 -27.74 -25.64
N LEU A 12 0.98 -26.60 -26.07
CA LEU A 12 0.15 -25.75 -25.24
C LEU A 12 -1.06 -26.51 -24.70
N GLN A 13 -1.69 -27.38 -25.50
CA GLN A 13 -2.83 -28.20 -25.05
C GLN A 13 -2.45 -29.26 -24.02
N LYS A 14 -1.28 -29.89 -24.18
CA LYS A 14 -0.75 -30.89 -23.23
C LYS A 14 -0.33 -30.26 -21.90
N TYR A 15 0.22 -29.04 -21.93
CA TYR A 15 0.80 -28.37 -20.75
C TYR A 15 -0.05 -27.21 -20.20
N ARG A 16 -1.36 -27.13 -20.50
CA ARG A 16 -2.24 -26.03 -20.03
C ARG A 16 -2.25 -25.88 -18.51
N THR A 17 -2.47 -26.97 -17.78
CA THR A 17 -2.58 -26.93 -16.32
C THR A 17 -1.24 -26.62 -15.66
N PRO A 18 -0.12 -27.30 -16.03
CA PRO A 18 1.20 -26.89 -15.54
C PRO A 18 1.54 -25.43 -15.84
N LEU A 19 1.24 -24.94 -17.05
CA LEU A 19 1.50 -23.55 -17.43
C LEU A 19 0.71 -22.58 -16.54
N LEU A 20 -0.57 -22.84 -16.30
CA LEU A 20 -1.39 -22.00 -15.41
C LEU A 20 -0.83 -21.99 -13.98
N ILE A 21 -0.48 -23.16 -13.43
CA ILE A 21 0.09 -23.28 -12.08
C ILE A 21 1.41 -22.50 -12.01
N THR A 22 2.30 -22.68 -12.99
CA THR A 22 3.56 -21.94 -13.05
C THR A 22 3.35 -20.43 -13.20
N SER A 23 2.38 -19.99 -14.01
CA SER A 23 2.05 -18.57 -14.15
C SER A 23 1.48 -17.99 -12.86
N CYS A 24 0.53 -18.65 -12.21
CA CYS A 24 -0.02 -18.21 -10.92
C CYS A 24 1.06 -18.17 -9.84
N GLY A 25 1.87 -19.23 -9.72
CA GLY A 25 2.99 -19.29 -8.78
C GLY A 25 4.03 -18.21 -9.05
N GLY A 26 4.39 -17.98 -10.31
CA GLY A 26 5.35 -16.95 -10.72
C GLY A 26 4.87 -15.53 -10.42
N VAL A 27 3.61 -15.22 -10.74
CA VAL A 27 3.02 -13.90 -10.44
C VAL A 27 2.94 -13.67 -8.92
N PHE A 28 2.53 -14.69 -8.16
CA PHE A 28 2.52 -14.61 -6.69
C PHE A 28 3.92 -14.37 -6.13
N ALA A 29 4.92 -15.15 -6.57
CA ALA A 29 6.30 -15.02 -6.13
C ALA A 29 6.89 -13.65 -6.48
N ALA A 30 6.61 -13.13 -7.67
CA ALA A 30 7.04 -11.79 -8.09
C ALA A 30 6.45 -10.70 -7.17
N ASN A 31 5.16 -10.78 -6.85
CA ASN A 31 4.50 -9.84 -5.94
C ASN A 31 4.96 -9.97 -4.48
N MET A 32 5.39 -11.17 -4.07
CA MET A 32 5.88 -11.42 -2.71
C MET A 32 7.38 -11.13 -2.54
N LEU A 33 8.14 -10.95 -3.62
CA LEU A 33 9.60 -10.89 -3.57
C LEU A 33 10.11 -9.85 -2.56
N TYR A 34 9.55 -8.64 -2.57
CA TYR A 34 9.97 -7.57 -1.68
C TYR A 34 9.44 -7.69 -0.24
N HIS A 35 8.52 -8.62 -0.02
CA HIS A 35 8.05 -9.01 1.32
C HIS A 35 8.78 -10.23 1.88
N VAL A 36 9.37 -11.08 1.03
CA VAL A 36 10.19 -12.20 1.50
C VAL A 36 11.60 -11.72 1.85
N PHE A 37 12.15 -10.78 1.06
CA PHE A 37 13.50 -10.23 1.25
C PHE A 37 13.49 -8.70 1.43
N PRO A 38 12.84 -8.17 2.49
CA PRO A 38 12.67 -6.73 2.66
C PRO A 38 14.00 -5.96 2.79
N ASP A 39 15.04 -6.54 3.40
CA ASP A 39 16.35 -5.88 3.53
C ASP A 39 17.01 -5.53 2.19
N VAL A 40 16.96 -6.46 1.23
CA VAL A 40 17.68 -6.32 -0.06
C VAL A 40 16.86 -5.50 -1.07
N SER A 41 15.54 -5.38 -0.87
CA SER A 41 14.64 -4.76 -1.83
C SER A 41 13.96 -3.51 -1.26
N PHE A 42 13.02 -3.70 -0.34
CA PHE A 42 12.22 -2.63 0.25
C PHE A 42 13.08 -1.62 1.01
N ARG A 43 13.97 -2.07 1.87
CA ARG A 43 14.79 -1.18 2.71
C ARG A 43 15.70 -0.30 1.87
N GLN A 44 16.37 -0.85 0.85
CA GLN A 44 17.22 -0.06 -0.04
C GLN A 44 16.46 1.08 -0.73
N LEU A 45 15.19 0.85 -1.10
CA LEU A 45 14.35 1.85 -1.76
C LEU A 45 13.87 2.97 -0.83
N TYR A 46 13.58 2.64 0.43
CA TYR A 46 12.96 3.58 1.38
C TYR A 46 13.91 4.11 2.45
N GLN A 47 15.11 3.56 2.60
CA GLN A 47 16.09 4.00 3.60
C GLN A 47 16.42 5.48 3.40
N ALA A 48 16.44 6.24 4.50
CA ALA A 48 16.98 7.58 4.50
C ALA A 48 18.51 7.52 4.45
N TRP A 49 19.12 8.35 3.61
CA TRP A 49 20.57 8.43 3.42
C TRP A 49 21.06 9.84 3.72
N PHE A 50 22.21 9.96 4.37
CA PHE A 50 22.90 11.22 4.59
C PHE A 50 24.40 11.02 4.35
N LYS A 51 24.96 11.81 3.42
CA LYS A 51 26.38 11.72 3.03
C LYS A 51 26.82 10.30 2.61
N GLY A 52 25.94 9.55 1.94
CA GLY A 52 26.22 8.19 1.45
C GLY A 52 26.01 7.08 2.48
N GLU A 53 25.72 7.42 3.73
CA GLU A 53 25.49 6.45 4.81
C GLU A 53 24.00 6.36 5.19
N PRO A 54 23.51 5.18 5.61
CA PRO A 54 22.14 5.02 6.06
C PRO A 54 21.94 5.77 7.38
N VAL A 55 20.92 6.63 7.41
CA VAL A 55 20.54 7.36 8.64
C VAL A 55 20.00 6.37 9.66
N THR A 56 20.52 6.45 10.89
CA THR A 56 20.02 5.68 12.02
C THR A 56 18.69 6.26 12.50
N LEU A 57 17.81 5.38 13.00
CA LEU A 57 16.59 5.83 13.66
C LEU A 57 16.99 6.49 14.99
N SER A 58 16.35 7.61 15.34
CA SER A 58 16.57 8.29 16.62
C SER A 58 16.01 7.46 17.77
N GLU A 59 16.64 7.56 18.94
CA GLU A 59 16.21 6.87 20.17
C GLU A 59 14.74 7.13 20.49
N LYS A 60 14.28 8.39 20.38
CA LYS A 60 12.87 8.77 20.51
C LYS A 60 11.94 7.94 19.62
N LEU A 61 12.30 7.74 18.35
CA LEU A 61 11.44 7.03 17.41
C LEU A 61 11.52 5.51 17.58
N GLU A 62 12.68 5.00 18.00
CA GLU A 62 12.82 3.60 18.42
C GLU A 62 11.93 3.32 19.64
N ASP A 63 11.95 4.19 20.65
CA ASP A 63 11.09 4.06 21.83
C ASP A 63 9.60 4.09 21.48
N VAL A 64 9.19 5.02 20.60
CA VAL A 64 7.81 5.08 20.11
C VAL A 64 7.45 3.78 19.37
N PHE A 65 8.35 3.26 18.53
CA PHE A 65 8.13 2.02 17.81
C PHE A 65 7.98 0.82 18.77
N GLN A 66 8.89 0.66 19.72
CA GLN A 66 8.81 -0.40 20.73
C GLN A 66 7.55 -0.27 21.61
N GLN A 67 7.17 0.95 21.98
CA GLN A 67 5.92 1.21 22.68
C GLN A 67 4.71 0.77 21.84
N VAL A 68 4.68 1.08 20.54
CA VAL A 68 3.60 0.65 19.66
C VAL A 68 3.50 -0.87 19.57
N LEU A 69 4.62 -1.59 19.44
CA LEU A 69 4.62 -3.06 19.42
C LEU A 69 4.04 -3.64 20.72
N LYS A 70 4.39 -3.03 21.87
CA LYS A 70 3.88 -3.41 23.19
C LYS A 70 2.39 -3.12 23.32
N ASP A 71 1.96 -1.89 23.01
CA ASP A 71 0.57 -1.44 23.11
C ASP A 71 -0.34 -2.27 22.19
N TYR A 72 0.12 -2.62 20.99
CA TYR A 72 -0.62 -3.45 20.03
C TYR A 72 -0.67 -4.94 20.43
N GLY A 73 0.16 -5.38 21.39
CA GLY A 73 0.17 -6.76 21.88
C GLY A 73 0.94 -7.74 21.00
N ILE A 74 2.02 -7.31 20.34
CA ILE A 74 2.87 -8.20 19.54
C ILE A 74 3.66 -9.17 20.45
N SER A 75 3.41 -10.47 20.31
CA SER A 75 4.04 -11.50 21.15
C SER A 75 5.55 -11.63 20.96
N SER A 76 6.05 -11.39 19.74
CA SER A 76 7.49 -11.44 19.41
C SER A 76 7.91 -10.16 18.70
N SER A 77 8.28 -9.14 19.47
CA SER A 77 8.78 -7.87 18.93
C SER A 77 10.05 -8.04 18.08
N LYS A 78 10.83 -9.10 18.31
CA LYS A 78 12.05 -9.44 17.54
C LYS A 78 11.79 -9.66 16.05
N ASN A 79 10.55 -9.96 15.67
CA ASN A 79 10.18 -10.18 14.27
C ASN A 79 9.78 -8.88 13.57
N PHE A 80 9.83 -7.75 14.27
CA PHE A 80 9.60 -6.42 13.75
C PHE A 80 10.85 -5.57 13.94
N SER A 81 11.25 -4.84 12.90
CA SER A 81 12.33 -3.87 12.98
C SER A 81 11.91 -2.53 12.36
N ALA A 82 12.48 -1.45 12.89
CA ALA A 82 12.28 -0.12 12.37
C ALA A 82 13.57 0.42 11.74
N PHE A 83 13.41 1.30 10.75
CA PHE A 83 14.52 2.05 10.17
C PHE A 83 14.07 3.47 9.81
N ALA A 84 15.02 4.41 9.70
CA ALA A 84 14.70 5.76 9.26
C ALA A 84 14.37 5.74 7.76
N SER A 85 13.14 6.12 7.40
CA SER A 85 12.72 6.17 6.00
C SER A 85 12.79 7.56 5.39
N PHE A 86 13.02 7.60 4.08
CA PHE A 86 12.79 8.77 3.26
C PHE A 86 11.30 8.87 2.93
N GLY A 87 10.70 10.03 3.20
CA GLY A 87 9.28 10.28 3.02
C GLY A 87 8.66 10.99 4.23
N PHE A 88 7.33 11.04 4.25
CA PHE A 88 6.53 11.77 5.25
C PHE A 88 5.49 10.90 5.97
N HIS A 89 5.47 9.60 5.72
CA HIS A 89 4.56 8.67 6.37
C HIS A 89 5.25 7.31 6.54
N PRO A 90 4.86 6.53 7.57
CA PRO A 90 5.38 5.18 7.74
C PRO A 90 5.05 4.29 6.54
N VAL A 91 6.00 3.42 6.19
CA VAL A 91 5.88 2.41 5.15
C VAL A 91 6.32 1.07 5.71
N GLY A 92 5.77 -0.04 5.21
CA GLY A 92 6.14 -1.36 5.72
C GLY A 92 6.21 -2.45 4.65
N ALA A 93 7.08 -3.42 4.88
CA ALA A 93 7.15 -4.66 4.11
C ALA A 93 7.60 -5.82 5.02
N GLY A 94 7.70 -7.03 4.46
CA GLY A 94 8.02 -8.21 5.25
C GLY A 94 6.79 -8.97 5.76
N LEU A 95 7.05 -10.08 6.45
CA LEU A 95 6.07 -10.92 7.10
C LEU A 95 6.62 -11.32 8.49
N PRO A 96 5.91 -10.99 9.59
CA PRO A 96 6.44 -11.19 10.94
C PRO A 96 6.54 -12.65 11.38
N TRP A 97 6.00 -13.60 10.60
CA TRP A 97 6.16 -15.04 10.86
C TRP A 97 7.24 -15.69 9.98
N LEU A 98 7.89 -14.94 9.09
CA LEU A 98 9.06 -15.40 8.36
C LEU A 98 10.34 -15.06 9.12
N PHE A 99 11.42 -15.77 8.81
CA PHE A 99 12.74 -15.53 9.41
C PHE A 99 13.32 -14.15 9.09
N THR A 100 12.91 -13.53 7.98
CA THR A 100 13.29 -12.15 7.60
C THR A 100 12.47 -11.08 8.32
N GLY A 101 11.39 -11.48 9.00
CA GLY A 101 10.53 -10.58 9.77
C GLY A 101 9.82 -9.52 8.93
N ALA A 102 9.32 -8.51 9.64
CA ALA A 102 8.63 -7.34 9.13
C ALA A 102 9.46 -6.08 9.41
N GLN A 103 9.50 -5.16 8.45
CA GLN A 103 10.25 -3.91 8.54
C GLN A 103 9.34 -2.72 8.35
N ILE A 104 9.48 -1.72 9.22
CA ILE A 104 8.71 -0.48 9.16
C ILE A 104 9.67 0.70 9.05
N GLY A 105 9.59 1.42 7.94
CA GLY A 105 10.30 2.65 7.72
C GLY A 105 9.57 3.81 8.40
N VAL A 106 10.16 4.38 9.45
CA VAL A 106 9.60 5.52 10.20
C VAL A 106 10.20 6.82 9.66
N PRO A 107 9.38 7.79 9.24
CA PRO A 107 9.88 8.98 8.58
C PRO A 107 10.40 9.96 9.63
N ALA A 108 11.54 10.59 9.33
CA ALA A 108 12.22 11.40 10.33
C ALA A 108 11.55 12.76 10.63
N ASN A 109 10.49 13.16 9.90
CA ASN A 109 9.65 14.28 10.33
C ASN A 109 8.94 14.00 11.66
N PHE A 110 8.86 12.74 12.11
CA PHE A 110 8.31 12.40 13.43
C PHE A 110 9.23 12.83 14.59
N ASN A 111 10.49 13.17 14.30
CA ASN A 111 11.35 13.82 15.29
C ASN A 111 10.89 15.25 15.60
N SER A 112 10.28 15.93 14.64
CA SER A 112 9.81 17.31 14.80
C SER A 112 8.68 17.43 15.81
N THR A 113 8.65 18.56 16.49
CA THR A 113 7.53 19.03 17.33
C THR A 113 7.05 20.39 16.82
N SER A 114 5.99 20.93 17.42
CA SER A 114 5.53 22.29 17.11
C SER A 114 6.59 23.34 17.43
N ASP A 115 7.38 23.12 18.49
CA ASP A 115 8.41 24.05 18.95
C ASP A 115 9.78 23.80 18.26
N ASP A 116 10.01 22.58 17.76
CA ASP A 116 11.21 22.20 17.04
C ASP A 116 10.89 21.51 15.71
N PRO A 117 10.70 22.27 14.62
CA PRO A 117 10.43 21.72 13.30
C PRO A 117 11.68 21.25 12.56
N SER A 118 12.86 21.21 13.20
CA SER A 118 14.15 20.95 12.56
C SER A 118 14.21 19.63 11.77
N GLY A 119 13.51 18.58 12.23
CA GLY A 119 13.37 17.30 11.51
C GLY A 119 12.74 17.41 10.11
N ILE A 120 12.04 18.51 9.82
CA ILE A 120 11.46 18.85 8.52
C ILE A 120 12.31 19.90 7.80
N THR A 121 12.62 21.02 8.47
CA THR A 121 13.21 22.20 7.83
C THR A 121 14.70 22.08 7.55
N ASN A 122 15.44 21.25 8.28
CA ASN A 122 16.86 20.99 8.02
C ASN A 122 17.10 20.12 6.77
N ARG A 123 16.03 19.75 6.06
CA ARG A 123 16.08 18.93 4.85
C ARG A 123 15.69 19.78 3.65
N THR A 124 16.50 19.72 2.60
CA THR A 124 16.17 20.36 1.33
C THR A 124 15.07 19.56 0.63
N ILE A 125 13.84 20.07 0.69
CA ILE A 125 12.70 19.49 -0.01
C ILE A 125 12.52 20.23 -1.33
N PHE A 126 12.52 19.48 -2.44
CA PHE A 126 12.31 20.02 -3.77
C PHE A 126 10.89 19.72 -4.25
N ILE A 127 10.18 20.76 -4.69
CA ILE A 127 8.89 20.65 -5.37
C ILE A 127 9.01 21.36 -6.71
N ASN A 128 8.75 20.64 -7.81
CA ASN A 128 8.94 21.14 -9.18
C ASN A 128 10.35 21.74 -9.41
N GLY A 129 11.38 21.11 -8.84
CA GLY A 129 12.78 21.56 -8.98
C GLY A 129 13.13 22.81 -8.17
N LYS A 130 12.21 23.35 -7.37
CA LYS A 130 12.44 24.48 -6.47
C LYS A 130 12.49 24.02 -5.03
N VAL A 131 13.41 24.60 -4.26
CA VAL A 131 13.44 24.38 -2.81
C VAL A 131 12.18 24.98 -2.20
N VAL A 132 11.55 24.26 -1.28
CA VAL A 132 10.40 24.77 -0.53
C VAL A 132 10.86 25.94 0.35
N ASP A 133 10.21 27.08 0.17
CA ASP A 133 10.38 28.23 1.05
C ASP A 133 9.48 28.07 2.28
N TRP A 134 10.08 27.66 3.40
CA TRP A 134 9.39 27.45 4.67
C TRP A 134 8.80 28.74 5.26
N THR A 135 9.30 29.91 4.85
CA THR A 135 8.82 31.22 5.33
C THR A 135 7.55 31.69 4.60
N SER A 136 7.25 31.11 3.44
CA SER A 136 6.02 31.40 2.71
C SER A 136 4.79 30.80 3.40
N ASP A 137 3.61 31.38 3.17
CA ASP A 137 2.33 30.86 3.70
C ASP A 137 2.11 29.38 3.34
N THR A 138 2.45 29.00 2.11
CA THR A 138 2.29 27.62 1.62
C THR A 138 3.35 26.67 2.18
N GLY A 139 4.57 27.15 2.40
CA GLY A 139 5.62 26.39 3.09
C GLY A 139 5.30 26.17 4.55
N SER A 140 4.83 27.19 5.25
CA SER A 140 4.37 27.11 6.64
C SER A 140 3.18 26.15 6.78
N ALA A 141 2.20 26.22 5.88
CA ALA A 141 1.09 25.27 5.86
C ALA A 141 1.55 23.82 5.59
N LEU A 142 2.56 23.63 4.75
CA LEU A 142 3.14 22.30 4.51
C LEU A 142 3.88 21.79 5.75
N GLN A 143 4.70 22.64 6.38
CA GLN A 143 5.40 22.32 7.62
C GLN A 143 4.43 21.91 8.72
N GLU A 144 3.37 22.70 8.94
CA GLU A 144 2.35 22.38 9.94
C GLU A 144 1.69 21.03 9.66
N ALA A 145 1.41 20.71 8.39
CA ALA A 145 0.83 19.43 7.99
C ALA A 145 1.79 18.23 8.15
N LEU A 146 3.09 18.46 8.36
CA LEU A 146 4.11 17.43 8.55
C LEU A 146 4.50 17.21 10.02
N VAL A 147 4.05 18.08 10.93
CA VAL A 147 4.20 17.92 12.39
C VAL A 147 2.99 17.13 12.93
N PHE A 148 3.27 16.01 13.58
CA PHE A 148 2.27 15.09 14.13
C PHE A 148 2.41 15.01 15.66
N SER A 149 1.28 14.94 16.37
CA SER A 149 1.25 14.62 17.79
C SER A 149 1.81 13.22 18.09
N PRO A 150 2.25 12.95 19.33
CA PRO A 150 2.69 11.61 19.74
C PRO A 150 1.64 10.53 19.45
N GLU A 151 0.36 10.81 19.66
CA GLU A 151 -0.74 9.89 19.40
C GLU A 151 -0.90 9.61 17.90
N ALA A 152 -0.76 10.63 17.05
CA ALA A 152 -0.84 10.48 15.61
C ALA A 152 0.36 9.68 15.05
N GLN A 153 1.55 9.88 15.60
CA GLN A 153 2.74 9.10 15.27
C GLN A 153 2.55 7.62 15.64
N LYS A 154 2.08 7.36 16.87
CA LYS A 154 1.78 6.00 17.34
C LYS A 154 0.73 5.30 16.48
N PHE A 155 -0.36 5.99 16.14
CA PHE A 155 -1.37 5.47 15.22
C PHE A 155 -0.77 5.13 13.85
N ALA A 156 0.04 6.03 13.29
CA ALA A 156 0.64 5.87 11.97
C ALA A 156 1.59 4.65 11.90
N ILE A 157 2.30 4.35 12.98
CA ILE A 157 3.15 3.15 13.07
C ILE A 157 2.27 1.92 13.31
N ALA A 158 1.29 1.99 14.22
CA ALA A 158 0.42 0.86 14.53
C ALA A 158 -0.41 0.37 13.35
N ARG A 159 -0.82 1.26 12.43
CA ARG A 159 -1.53 0.82 11.21
C ARG A 159 -0.62 -0.02 10.30
N GLU A 160 0.67 0.25 10.23
CA GLU A 160 1.61 -0.59 9.47
C GLU A 160 1.87 -1.91 10.18
N VAL A 161 2.02 -1.89 11.52
CA VAL A 161 2.09 -3.12 12.34
C VAL A 161 0.86 -4.00 12.11
N ALA A 162 -0.34 -3.42 12.21
CA ALA A 162 -1.61 -4.11 11.99
C ALA A 162 -1.71 -4.72 10.58
N ARG A 163 -1.28 -3.97 9.56
CA ARG A 163 -1.28 -4.42 8.16
C ARG A 163 -0.38 -5.63 7.94
N LEU A 164 0.85 -5.58 8.46
CA LEU A 164 1.83 -6.66 8.31
C LEU A 164 1.45 -7.88 9.16
N GLN A 165 1.03 -7.67 10.41
CA GLN A 165 0.58 -8.74 11.32
C GLN A 165 -0.63 -9.49 10.78
N SER A 166 -1.55 -8.82 10.08
CA SER A 166 -2.76 -9.45 9.53
C SER A 166 -2.56 -10.11 8.17
N GLY A 167 -1.34 -10.16 7.64
CA GLY A 167 -1.02 -10.76 6.35
C GLY A 167 -1.50 -9.96 5.14
N GLY A 168 -1.63 -8.63 5.29
CA GLY A 168 -1.97 -7.73 4.19
C GLY A 168 -1.14 -7.96 2.93
N PRO A 169 0.21 -8.07 3.00
CA PRO A 169 1.05 -8.39 1.85
C PRO A 169 0.65 -9.65 1.08
N VAL A 170 0.36 -10.75 1.79
CA VAL A 170 -0.02 -12.03 1.18
C VAL A 170 -1.36 -11.90 0.47
N LEU A 171 -2.34 -11.24 1.12
CA LEU A 171 -3.66 -11.03 0.54
C LEU A 171 -3.60 -10.19 -0.73
N SER A 172 -2.82 -9.09 -0.72
CA SER A 172 -2.61 -8.28 -1.92
C SER A 172 -1.91 -9.07 -3.03
N ALA A 173 -0.87 -9.85 -2.71
CA ALA A 173 -0.14 -10.65 -3.69
C ALA A 173 -0.98 -11.78 -4.31
N ALA A 174 -1.97 -12.30 -3.57
CA ALA A 174 -2.86 -13.37 -4.02
C ALA A 174 -3.94 -12.94 -5.03
N VAL A 175 -4.24 -11.65 -5.14
CA VAL A 175 -5.31 -11.16 -6.04
C VAL A 175 -5.05 -11.54 -7.49
N ALA A 176 -3.86 -11.24 -8.00
CA ALA A 176 -3.48 -11.51 -9.39
C ALA A 176 -3.56 -13.01 -9.76
N PRO A 177 -2.95 -13.95 -9.02
CA PRO A 177 -3.05 -15.38 -9.34
C PRO A 177 -4.48 -15.93 -9.20
N VAL A 178 -5.26 -15.45 -8.24
CA VAL A 178 -6.68 -15.85 -8.11
C VAL A 178 -7.47 -15.41 -9.33
N CYS A 179 -7.29 -14.17 -9.80
CA CYS A 179 -7.99 -13.67 -10.98
C CYS A 179 -7.51 -14.35 -12.27
N LEU A 180 -6.23 -14.68 -12.38
CA LEU A 180 -5.68 -15.45 -13.49
C LEU A 180 -6.27 -16.87 -13.55
N GLY A 181 -6.40 -17.53 -12.41
CA GLY A 181 -7.14 -18.79 -12.31
C GLY A 181 -8.61 -18.62 -12.71
N GLY A 182 -9.24 -17.52 -12.30
CA GLY A 182 -10.59 -17.13 -12.70
C GLY A 182 -10.78 -17.01 -14.22
N VAL A 183 -9.81 -16.43 -14.95
CA VAL A 183 -9.83 -16.38 -16.42
C VAL A 183 -9.95 -17.77 -17.04
N TRP A 184 -9.19 -18.74 -16.51
CA TRP A 184 -9.26 -20.12 -16.99
C TRP A 184 -10.64 -20.72 -16.75
N VAL A 185 -11.21 -20.51 -15.56
CA VAL A 185 -12.57 -20.96 -15.22
C VAL A 185 -13.62 -20.32 -16.13
N TYR A 186 -13.59 -18.99 -16.31
CA TYR A 186 -14.49 -18.28 -17.22
C TYR A 186 -14.39 -18.81 -18.65
N SER A 187 -13.17 -19.02 -19.13
CA SER A 187 -12.92 -19.57 -20.46
C SER A 187 -13.57 -20.94 -20.62
N VAL A 188 -13.36 -21.87 -19.68
CA VAL A 188 -13.93 -23.23 -19.74
C VAL A 188 -15.46 -23.17 -19.67
N LEU A 189 -16.02 -22.48 -18.67
CA LEU A 189 -17.47 -22.42 -18.47
C LEU A 189 -18.20 -21.79 -19.64
N MET A 190 -17.69 -20.68 -20.18
CA MET A 190 -18.32 -20.04 -21.34
C MET A 190 -18.30 -20.94 -22.56
N LYS A 191 -17.19 -21.63 -22.84
CA LYS A 191 -17.13 -22.60 -23.94
C LYS A 191 -18.11 -23.77 -23.73
N GLN A 192 -18.32 -24.18 -22.49
CA GLN A 192 -19.30 -25.23 -22.16
C GLN A 192 -20.73 -24.75 -22.37
N VAL A 193 -21.09 -23.57 -21.83
CA VAL A 193 -22.42 -22.98 -21.95
C VAL A 193 -22.81 -22.71 -23.40
N PHE A 194 -21.88 -22.24 -24.22
CA PHE A 194 -22.14 -22.00 -25.65
C PHE A 194 -21.93 -23.22 -26.54
N GLY A 195 -21.60 -24.40 -25.99
CA GLY A 195 -21.34 -25.62 -26.78
C GLY A 195 -20.14 -25.51 -27.72
N LEU A 196 -19.19 -24.60 -27.45
CA LEU A 196 -18.11 -24.23 -28.36
C LEU A 196 -16.84 -25.09 -28.22
N HIS A 197 -16.85 -26.17 -27.44
CA HIS A 197 -15.67 -27.03 -27.31
C HIS A 197 -15.25 -27.66 -28.65
N THR A 198 -16.23 -28.06 -29.46
CA THR A 198 -16.06 -28.58 -30.84
C THR A 198 -16.34 -27.52 -31.91
N GLY A 199 -16.65 -26.28 -31.50
CA GLY A 199 -17.06 -25.20 -32.41
C GLY A 199 -15.91 -24.54 -33.19
N PRO A 200 -16.26 -23.61 -34.11
CA PRO A 200 -15.30 -22.91 -34.95
C PRO A 200 -14.17 -22.24 -34.15
N PRO A 201 -12.91 -22.26 -34.63
CA PRO A 201 -11.77 -21.66 -33.91
C PRO A 201 -11.93 -20.16 -33.66
N LEU A 202 -12.61 -19.43 -34.56
CA LEU A 202 -12.88 -17.99 -34.40
C LEU A 202 -13.75 -17.71 -33.17
N LEU A 203 -14.85 -18.45 -33.00
CA LEU A 203 -15.77 -18.28 -31.86
C LEU A 203 -15.09 -18.67 -30.54
N ARG A 204 -14.28 -19.73 -30.54
CA ARG A 204 -13.44 -20.09 -29.38
C ARG A 204 -12.43 -18.99 -29.02
N GLY A 205 -11.84 -18.36 -30.03
CA GLY A 205 -10.97 -17.19 -29.86
C GLY A 205 -11.72 -16.01 -29.22
N GLY A 206 -12.89 -15.67 -29.74
CA GLY A 206 -13.75 -14.61 -29.20
C GLY A 206 -14.13 -14.84 -27.73
N VAL A 207 -14.52 -16.07 -27.36
CA VAL A 207 -14.84 -16.41 -25.96
C VAL A 207 -13.61 -16.30 -25.05
N ASN A 208 -12.42 -16.67 -25.52
CA ASN A 208 -11.20 -16.49 -24.72
C ASN A 208 -10.87 -15.00 -24.51
N ILE A 209 -11.09 -14.14 -25.52
CA ILE A 209 -10.92 -12.68 -25.38
C ILE A 209 -11.93 -12.12 -24.38
N LEU A 210 -13.19 -12.56 -24.45
CA LEU A 210 -14.22 -12.17 -23.48
C LEU A 210 -13.85 -12.62 -22.05
N ALA A 211 -13.40 -13.87 -21.88
CA ALA A 211 -12.95 -14.38 -20.59
C ALA A 211 -11.75 -13.60 -20.03
N LEU A 212 -10.81 -13.18 -20.89
CA LEU A 212 -9.71 -12.28 -20.51
C LEU A 212 -10.23 -10.92 -20.05
N GLY A 213 -11.18 -10.32 -20.79
CA GLY A 213 -11.82 -9.06 -20.40
C GLY A 213 -12.51 -9.16 -19.03
N LEU A 214 -13.27 -10.23 -18.80
CA LEU A 214 -13.91 -10.50 -17.51
C LEU A 214 -12.89 -10.71 -16.38
N GLY A 215 -11.78 -11.38 -16.67
CA GLY A 215 -10.68 -11.53 -15.71
C GLY A 215 -10.01 -10.22 -15.36
N ALA A 216 -9.78 -9.34 -16.34
CA ALA A 216 -9.22 -8.00 -16.09
C ALA A 216 -10.16 -7.16 -15.20
N VAL A 217 -11.46 -7.15 -15.49
CA VAL A 217 -12.46 -6.49 -14.64
C VAL A 217 -12.49 -7.09 -13.24
N SER A 218 -12.49 -8.43 -13.13
CA SER A 218 -12.43 -9.14 -11.84
C SER A 218 -11.18 -8.77 -11.05
N TYR A 219 -10.03 -8.63 -11.72
CA TYR A 219 -8.77 -8.22 -11.10
C TYR A 219 -8.85 -6.82 -10.51
N PHE A 220 -9.29 -5.82 -11.27
CA PHE A 220 -9.40 -4.45 -10.75
C PHE A 220 -10.37 -4.36 -9.57
N LEU A 221 -11.55 -4.96 -9.69
CA LEU A 221 -12.54 -4.94 -8.61
C LEU A 221 -12.06 -5.67 -7.35
N THR A 222 -11.43 -6.84 -7.52
CA THR A 222 -10.90 -7.62 -6.39
C THR A 222 -9.72 -6.92 -5.74
N LEU A 223 -8.84 -6.30 -6.53
CA LEU A 223 -7.69 -5.56 -6.02
C LEU A 223 -8.14 -4.36 -5.20
N ASP A 224 -9.11 -3.60 -5.68
CA ASP A 224 -9.67 -2.45 -4.96
C ASP A 224 -10.40 -2.90 -3.68
N ALA A 225 -11.21 -3.95 -3.76
CA ALA A 225 -11.93 -4.50 -2.59
C ALA A 225 -10.96 -5.01 -1.51
N VAL A 226 -9.92 -5.76 -1.90
CA VAL A 226 -8.90 -6.26 -0.97
C VAL A 226 -8.09 -5.11 -0.38
N SER A 227 -7.69 -4.13 -1.19
CA SER A 227 -6.96 -2.96 -0.72
C SER A 227 -7.77 -2.15 0.28
N HIS A 228 -9.06 -1.92 0.00
CA HIS A 228 -9.98 -1.25 0.91
C HIS A 228 -10.14 -2.02 2.22
N TRP A 229 -10.34 -3.33 2.13
CA TRP A 229 -10.48 -4.16 3.32
C TRP A 229 -9.22 -4.14 4.19
N ILE A 230 -8.03 -4.23 3.59
CA ILE A 230 -6.74 -4.14 4.28
C ILE A 230 -6.60 -2.78 4.95
N ASP A 231 -6.88 -1.69 4.23
CA ASP A 231 -6.79 -0.32 4.75
C ASP A 231 -7.68 -0.12 5.98
N TYR A 232 -8.97 -0.45 5.87
CA TYR A 232 -9.91 -0.31 6.98
C TYR A 232 -9.60 -1.27 8.12
N LYS A 233 -9.18 -2.51 7.84
CA LYS A 233 -8.81 -3.46 8.90
C LYS A 233 -7.59 -2.97 9.68
N SER A 234 -6.60 -2.44 8.98
CA SER A 234 -5.37 -1.92 9.60
C SER A 234 -5.66 -0.67 10.43
N ASP A 235 -6.48 0.25 9.93
CA ASP A 235 -6.89 1.44 10.68
C ASP A 235 -7.73 1.09 11.91
N ARG A 236 -8.67 0.15 11.78
CA ARG A 236 -9.47 -0.32 12.91
C ARG A 236 -8.60 -1.00 13.96
N GLY A 237 -7.63 -1.81 13.54
CA GLY A 237 -6.65 -2.42 14.43
C GLY A 237 -5.85 -1.36 15.19
N ALA A 238 -5.31 -0.35 14.50
CA ALA A 238 -4.53 0.71 15.11
C ALA A 238 -5.37 1.63 16.02
N ALA A 239 -6.54 2.06 15.58
CA ALA A 239 -7.45 2.90 16.37
C ALA A 239 -8.01 2.14 17.59
N GLY A 240 -8.21 0.83 17.47
CA GLY A 240 -8.71 -0.03 18.54
C GLY A 240 -7.71 -0.32 19.67
N VAL A 241 -6.44 0.08 19.55
CA VAL A 241 -5.44 -0.07 20.61
C VAL A 241 -5.84 0.73 21.85
N SER A 242 -6.23 1.99 21.65
CA SER A 242 -6.76 2.84 22.72
C SER A 242 -7.43 4.07 22.14
N ARG A 243 -8.20 4.77 22.98
CA ARG A 243 -8.79 6.07 22.65
C ARG A 243 -7.77 7.12 22.20
N GLY A 244 -6.54 7.04 22.71
CA GLY A 244 -5.43 7.90 22.28
C GLY A 244 -5.08 7.66 20.80
N TYR A 245 -4.92 6.39 20.40
CA TYR A 245 -4.63 6.02 19.02
C TYR A 245 -5.77 6.39 18.09
N ALA A 246 -7.03 6.22 18.49
CA ALA A 246 -8.17 6.64 17.70
C ALA A 246 -8.18 8.16 17.44
N LYS A 247 -7.90 8.99 18.46
CA LYS A 247 -7.73 10.45 18.28
C LYS A 247 -6.55 10.76 17.36
N GLY A 248 -5.42 10.10 17.59
CA GLY A 248 -4.23 10.21 16.75
C GLY A 248 -4.51 9.86 15.29
N GLY A 249 -5.36 8.87 15.02
CA GLY A 249 -5.76 8.49 13.66
C GLY A 249 -6.60 9.54 12.95
N ILE A 250 -7.47 10.26 13.67
CA ILE A 250 -8.22 11.39 13.11
C ILE A 250 -7.26 12.50 12.72
N GLU A 251 -6.36 12.89 13.62
CA GLU A 251 -5.33 13.90 13.34
C GLU A 251 -4.42 13.48 12.19
N PHE A 252 -3.96 12.24 12.18
CA PHE A 252 -3.09 11.71 11.13
C PHE A 252 -3.70 11.89 9.74
N TYR A 253 -4.98 11.54 9.57
CA TYR A 253 -5.65 11.74 8.29
C TYR A 253 -5.95 13.22 8.00
N ASP A 254 -6.25 14.05 9.00
CA ASP A 254 -6.38 15.50 8.80
C ASP A 254 -5.07 16.12 8.30
N LYS A 255 -3.93 15.74 8.88
CA LYS A 255 -2.59 16.17 8.47
C LYS A 255 -2.24 15.67 7.06
N ILE A 256 -2.54 14.41 6.71
CA ILE A 256 -2.38 13.89 5.33
C ILE A 256 -3.21 14.69 4.33
N LEU A 257 -4.49 14.93 4.64
CA LEU A 257 -5.40 15.68 3.76
C LEU A 257 -4.91 17.12 3.58
N SER A 258 -4.47 17.77 4.67
CA SER A 258 -3.90 19.12 4.63
C SER A 258 -2.63 19.16 3.77
N ARG A 259 -1.67 18.26 4.03
CA ARG A 259 -0.44 18.11 3.24
C ARG A 259 -0.75 17.97 1.76
N ASN A 260 -1.68 17.09 1.40
CA ASN A 260 -2.03 16.83 0.01
C ASN A 260 -2.69 18.05 -0.67
N LYS A 261 -3.50 18.84 0.05
CA LYS A 261 -4.03 20.13 -0.46
C LYS A 261 -2.92 21.13 -0.70
N THR A 262 -1.97 21.24 0.22
CA THR A 262 -0.83 22.15 0.07
C THR A 262 0.06 21.72 -1.10
N LEU A 263 0.35 20.42 -1.24
CA LEU A 263 1.08 19.87 -2.38
C LEU A 263 0.33 20.05 -3.71
N ARG A 264 -1.01 19.97 -3.71
CA ARG A 264 -1.83 20.30 -4.91
C ARG A 264 -1.51 21.70 -5.41
N SER A 265 -1.39 22.67 -4.51
CA SER A 265 -1.06 24.06 -4.86
C SER A 265 0.41 24.21 -5.27
N LEU A 266 1.33 23.70 -4.45
CA LEU A 266 2.79 23.85 -4.67
C LEU A 266 3.27 23.18 -5.97
N MET A 267 2.63 22.08 -6.38
CA MET A 267 3.01 21.35 -7.59
C MET A 267 2.33 21.89 -8.87
N GLY A 268 1.44 22.88 -8.77
CA GLY A 268 0.69 23.40 -9.91
C GLY A 268 -0.13 22.30 -10.62
N GLN A 269 -0.09 22.27 -11.95
CA GLN A 269 -0.85 21.31 -12.78
C GLN A 269 -0.65 19.85 -12.37
N LYS A 270 0.59 19.42 -12.09
CA LYS A 270 0.88 18.05 -11.63
C LYS A 270 0.23 17.73 -10.30
N GLY A 271 0.20 18.70 -9.39
CA GLY A 271 -0.51 18.58 -8.12
C GLY A 271 -2.00 18.44 -8.36
N GLN A 272 -2.54 19.16 -9.35
CA GLN A 272 -3.95 19.12 -9.67
C GLN A 272 -4.42 17.79 -10.27
N GLU A 273 -3.54 17.08 -10.95
CA GLU A 273 -3.79 15.74 -11.49
C GLU A 273 -3.65 14.63 -10.43
N MET A 274 -2.85 14.87 -9.39
CA MET A 274 -2.55 13.88 -8.35
C MET A 274 -3.52 13.94 -7.15
N TYR A 275 -3.90 15.15 -6.72
CA TYR A 275 -4.66 15.37 -5.49
C TYR A 275 -6.00 16.02 -5.77
N ALA A 276 -7.10 15.44 -5.29
CA ALA A 276 -8.41 16.09 -5.31
C ALA A 276 -8.44 17.35 -4.42
N PRO A 277 -9.36 18.31 -4.64
CA PRO A 277 -9.53 19.47 -3.76
C PRO A 277 -9.77 19.11 -2.28
N SER A 278 -10.31 17.92 -2.02
CA SER A 278 -10.49 17.39 -0.66
C SER A 278 -9.18 16.98 0.02
N GLY A 279 -8.08 16.79 -0.72
CA GLY A 279 -6.83 16.19 -0.26
C GLY A 279 -6.73 14.68 -0.48
N ASN A 280 -7.77 14.03 -1.02
CA ASN A 280 -7.68 12.62 -1.44
C ASN A 280 -6.79 12.49 -2.68
N LEU A 281 -6.29 11.28 -2.94
CA LEU A 281 -5.62 10.97 -4.21
C LEU A 281 -6.66 10.75 -5.31
N PHE A 282 -6.35 11.19 -6.53
CA PHE A 282 -7.13 10.80 -7.70
C PHE A 282 -6.94 9.30 -8.05
N PRO A 283 -7.92 8.66 -8.70
CA PRO A 283 -7.82 7.28 -9.15
C PRO A 283 -6.60 7.08 -10.06
N ALA A 284 -5.99 5.89 -10.01
CA ALA A 284 -4.88 5.55 -10.93
C ALA A 284 -5.38 5.32 -12.36
N ASN A 285 -6.62 4.86 -12.52
CA ASN A 285 -7.34 4.73 -13.80
C ASN A 285 -8.86 4.76 -13.54
N ILE A 286 -9.67 4.71 -14.61
CA ILE A 286 -11.15 4.81 -14.55
C ILE A 286 -11.79 3.75 -13.63
N LEU A 287 -11.14 2.60 -13.45
CA LEU A 287 -11.66 1.44 -12.72
C LEU A 287 -10.94 1.16 -11.40
N GLN A 288 -9.92 1.95 -11.04
CA GLN A 288 -9.03 1.63 -9.93
C GLN A 288 -8.72 2.86 -9.06
N LEU A 289 -9.10 2.79 -7.79
CA LEU A 289 -8.63 3.72 -6.78
C LEU A 289 -7.21 3.34 -6.37
N LYS A 290 -6.29 4.31 -6.36
CA LYS A 290 -4.90 4.05 -5.94
C LYS A 290 -4.83 3.65 -4.46
N HIS A 291 -5.72 4.21 -3.63
CA HIS A 291 -5.90 3.92 -2.21
C HIS A 291 -7.33 4.24 -1.77
N THR A 292 -7.77 3.65 -0.67
CA THR A 292 -9.03 4.04 -0.02
C THR A 292 -9.01 5.53 0.30
N PRO A 293 -10.05 6.31 -0.05
CA PRO A 293 -10.07 7.75 0.21
C PRO A 293 -9.80 8.07 1.68
N TYR A 294 -8.79 8.89 1.96
CA TYR A 294 -8.39 9.27 3.32
C TYR A 294 -9.54 9.90 4.11
N THR A 295 -10.40 10.69 3.44
CA THR A 295 -11.64 11.21 4.03
C THR A 295 -12.57 10.12 4.59
N SER A 296 -12.67 8.98 3.89
CA SER A 296 -13.51 7.85 4.32
C SER A 296 -12.89 7.11 5.49
N ARG A 297 -11.58 6.85 5.43
CA ARG A 297 -10.79 6.24 6.51
C ARG A 297 -10.90 7.04 7.81
N ARG A 298 -10.75 8.37 7.72
CA ARG A 298 -10.95 9.29 8.85
C ARG A 298 -12.36 9.19 9.43
N LYS A 299 -13.39 9.19 8.58
CA LYS A 299 -14.80 9.11 9.00
C LYS A 299 -15.10 7.82 9.76
N GLU A 300 -14.50 6.70 9.34
CA GLU A 300 -14.66 5.41 10.03
C GLU A 300 -14.10 5.47 11.45
N ILE A 301 -12.87 5.97 11.62
CA ILE A 301 -12.24 6.12 12.95
C ILE A 301 -13.06 7.06 13.84
N LEU A 302 -13.53 8.18 13.29
CA LEU A 302 -14.40 9.10 14.01
C LEU A 302 -15.71 8.44 14.46
N THR A 303 -16.26 7.54 13.64
CA THR A 303 -17.48 6.79 13.96
C THR A 303 -17.22 5.79 15.08
N MET A 304 -16.08 5.08 15.05
CA MET A 304 -15.66 4.20 16.15
C MET A 304 -15.53 4.96 17.47
N LEU A 305 -14.82 6.10 17.45
CA LEU A 305 -14.60 6.93 18.64
C LEU A 305 -15.91 7.49 19.24
N ARG A 306 -16.94 7.70 18.42
CA ARG A 306 -18.27 8.13 18.87
C ARG A 306 -19.07 6.98 19.48
N LYS A 307 -18.98 5.77 18.92
CA LYS A 307 -19.69 4.59 19.44
C LYS A 307 -19.18 4.17 20.82
N GLU A 308 -17.89 4.34 21.11
CA GLU A 308 -17.34 4.10 22.46
C GLU A 308 -17.84 5.08 23.54
N LYS A 309 -18.48 6.20 23.14
CA LYS A 309 -19.05 7.17 24.08
C LYS A 309 -20.52 6.91 24.41
N ALA A 310 -21.22 6.08 23.64
CA ALA A 310 -22.63 5.77 23.78
C ALA A 310 -22.80 4.45 24.54
#